data_AF-A0A4S0Q342-F1
#
_entry.id   AF-A0A4S0Q342-F1
#
_cell.length_a   1.000
_cell.length_b   1.000
_cell.length_c   1.000
_cell.angle_alpha   90.00
_cell.angle_beta   90.00
_cell.angle_gamma   90.00
#
_symmetry.space_group_name_H-M   'P 1'
#
loop_
_entity.id
_entity.type
_entity.pdbx_description
1 polymer ?
#
loop_
_entity_poly.entity_id
_entity_poly.type
_entity_poly.pdbx_seq_one_letter_code
_entity_poly.pdbx_strand_id
1 'polypeptide(L)'
;VHELPGVGKNLQDHLDFILAWKSRETDLMGIGLTGMPGLIRHMLRWRKDGTGMIATPYAEAGAFLKSDPSLERPDLQLHFCIAIVDDHGRKLHMGYGFS
;
A
#
# COMPACT_ATOMS: atom_id res chain seq x y z
N VAL A 1 12.04 26.70 -30.39
CA VAL A 1 11.60 26.54 -28.98
C VAL A 1 10.76 27.76 -28.63
N HIS A 2 9.59 27.58 -28.03
CA HIS A 2 8.66 28.66 -27.69
C HIS A 2 8.56 28.79 -26.18
N GLU A 3 8.45 30.02 -25.67
CA GLU A 3 8.20 30.25 -24.25
C GLU A 3 6.74 29.99 -23.91
N LEU A 4 6.53 29.14 -22.89
CA LEU A 4 5.22 28.82 -22.35
C LEU A 4 5.29 28.95 -20.82
N PRO A 5 4.82 30.06 -20.23
CA PRO A 5 5.04 30.37 -18.81
C PRO A 5 4.37 29.38 -17.84
N GLY A 6 3.40 28.59 -18.32
CA GLY A 6 2.74 27.55 -17.53
C GLY A 6 3.53 26.24 -17.41
N VAL A 7 4.55 26.02 -18.24
CA VAL A 7 5.30 24.76 -18.22
C VAL A 7 6.02 24.60 -16.88
N GLY A 8 5.76 23.50 -16.18
CA GLY A 8 6.31 23.21 -14.85
C GLY A 8 5.60 23.90 -13.68
N LYS A 9 4.49 24.61 -13.91
CA LYS A 9 3.64 25.18 -12.85
C LYS A 9 2.42 24.28 -12.59
N ASN A 10 1.74 24.53 -11.46
CA ASN A 10 0.51 23.83 -11.07
C ASN A 10 0.65 22.29 -10.94
N LEU A 11 1.82 21.82 -10.50
CA LEU A 11 1.97 20.43 -10.08
C LEU A 11 1.08 20.20 -8.85
N GLN A 12 0.21 19.21 -8.95
CA GLN A 12 -0.64 18.76 -7.86
C GLN A 12 -0.33 17.28 -7.63
N ASP A 13 -0.19 16.92 -6.38
CA ASP A 13 -0.03 15.55 -5.92
C ASP A 13 -0.88 15.36 -4.66
N HIS A 14 -1.09 14.12 -4.26
CA HIS A 14 -1.81 13.79 -3.05
C HIS A 14 -0.83 13.58 -1.90
N LEU A 15 -1.09 14.24 -0.78
CA LEU A 15 -0.35 13.97 0.45
C LEU A 15 -0.96 12.74 1.13
N ASP A 16 -0.11 11.80 1.53
CA ASP A 16 -0.49 10.63 2.29
C ASP A 16 0.22 10.58 3.66
N PHE A 17 -0.36 9.81 4.58
CA PHE A 17 0.29 9.42 5.81
C PHE A 17 -0.14 8.00 6.16
N ILE A 18 0.72 7.30 6.89
CA ILE A 18 0.53 5.88 7.17
C ILE A 18 0.12 5.70 8.61
N LEU A 19 -0.96 4.97 8.82
CA LEU A 19 -1.30 4.38 10.10
C LEU A 19 -0.95 2.90 10.02
N ALA A 20 -0.04 2.41 10.86
CA ALA A 20 0.45 1.04 10.80
C ALA A 20 0.18 0.28 12.10
N TRP A 21 -0.29 -0.96 11.98
CA TRP A 21 -0.53 -1.84 13.10
C TRP A 21 0.16 -3.19 12.91
N LYS A 22 0.72 -3.71 14.00
CA LYS A 22 1.26 -5.08 14.02
C LYS A 22 0.14 -6.09 14.26
N SER A 23 0.23 -7.22 13.57
CA SER A 23 -0.67 -8.35 13.72
C SER A 23 0.12 -9.61 14.07
N ARG A 24 -0.56 -10.57 14.69
CA ARG A 24 -0.04 -11.95 14.88
C ARG A 24 -0.36 -12.84 13.68
N GLU A 25 -1.25 -12.39 12.79
CA GLU A 25 -1.61 -13.11 11.58
C GLU A 25 -0.43 -13.18 10.62
N THR A 26 -0.14 -14.40 10.16
CA THR A 26 1.05 -14.71 9.34
C THR A 26 0.71 -14.90 7.86
N ASP A 27 -0.58 -14.78 7.52
CA ASP A 27 -1.08 -14.68 6.14
C ASP A 27 -1.06 -13.23 5.60
N LEU A 28 -0.64 -12.26 6.42
CA LEU A 28 -0.27 -10.92 5.98
C LEU A 28 1.17 -10.91 5.46
N MET A 29 1.47 -10.00 4.53
CA MET A 29 2.82 -9.83 4.04
C MET A 29 3.69 -9.16 5.12
N GLY A 30 4.82 -9.78 5.44
CA GLY A 30 5.73 -9.29 6.47
C GLY A 30 7.06 -10.03 6.51
N ILE A 31 7.97 -9.57 7.38
CA ILE A 31 9.32 -10.12 7.52
C ILE A 31 9.38 -10.91 8.84
N GLY A 32 9.28 -12.24 8.75
CA GLY A 32 9.39 -13.10 9.91
C GLY A 32 9.64 -14.57 9.55
N LEU A 33 10.22 -15.31 10.50
CA LEU A 33 10.57 -16.72 10.31
C LEU A 33 9.33 -17.63 10.16
N THR A 34 8.23 -17.28 10.84
CA THR A 34 7.01 -18.09 10.86
C THR A 34 6.26 -18.12 9.52
N GLY A 35 6.28 -17.03 8.76
CA GLY A 35 5.61 -16.85 7.48
C GLY A 35 6.51 -17.17 6.28
N MET A 36 7.83 -17.31 6.50
CA MET A 36 8.81 -17.59 5.45
C MET A 36 8.46 -18.83 4.60
N PRO A 37 8.04 -19.98 5.17
CA PRO A 37 7.64 -21.13 4.35
C PRO A 37 6.42 -20.83 3.46
N GLY A 38 5.45 -20.05 3.97
CA GLY A 38 4.29 -19.60 3.22
C GLY A 38 4.67 -18.67 2.07
N LEU A 39 5.57 -17.71 2.33
CA LEU A 39 6.09 -16.80 1.32
C LEU A 39 6.81 -17.56 0.20
N ILE A 40 7.70 -18.52 0.53
CA ILE A 40 8.38 -19.37 -0.47
C ILE A 40 7.35 -20.13 -1.32
N ARG A 41 6.30 -20.68 -0.69
CA ARG A 41 5.20 -21.34 -1.42
C ARG A 41 4.50 -20.38 -2.39
N HIS A 42 4.25 -19.14 -1.99
CA HIS A 42 3.66 -18.12 -2.86
C HIS A 42 4.60 -17.72 -4.00
N MET A 43 5.91 -17.62 -3.76
CA MET A 43 6.91 -17.38 -4.81
C MET A 43 6.95 -18.50 -5.85
N LEU A 44 6.93 -19.76 -5.40
CA LEU A 44 6.90 -20.91 -6.31
C LEU A 44 5.58 -20.98 -7.10
N ARG A 45 4.45 -20.66 -6.46
CA ARG A 45 3.14 -20.58 -7.12
C ARG A 45 3.15 -19.49 -8.20
N TRP A 46 3.62 -18.30 -7.86
CA TRP A 46 3.74 -17.20 -8.81
C TRP A 46 4.65 -17.55 -9.99
N ARG A 47 5.79 -18.21 -9.74
CA ARG A 47 6.66 -18.69 -10.82
C ARG A 47 5.97 -19.70 -11.74
N LYS A 48 5.06 -20.52 -11.21
CA LYS A 48 4.38 -21.57 -11.98
C LYS A 48 3.26 -21.03 -12.86
N ASP A 49 2.41 -20.15 -12.32
CA ASP A 49 1.18 -19.72 -13.00
C ASP A 49 0.83 -18.23 -12.82
N GLY A 50 1.73 -17.44 -12.22
CA GLY A 50 1.52 -16.01 -11.98
C GLY A 50 0.56 -15.70 -10.85
N THR A 51 0.09 -16.68 -10.06
CA THR A 51 -0.90 -16.47 -9.00
C THR A 51 -0.32 -16.50 -7.59
N GLY A 52 -1.11 -16.07 -6.61
CA GLY A 52 -0.76 -16.07 -5.19
C GLY A 52 -0.33 -14.70 -4.67
N MET A 53 0.12 -14.65 -3.41
CA MET A 53 0.42 -13.40 -2.69
C MET A 53 1.50 -12.54 -3.36
N ILE A 54 2.38 -13.09 -4.19
CA ILE A 54 3.37 -12.28 -4.92
C ILE A 54 2.72 -11.44 -6.03
N ALA A 55 1.52 -11.81 -6.50
CA ALA A 55 0.77 -11.07 -7.51
C ALA A 55 -0.15 -9.99 -6.92
N THR A 56 -0.18 -9.80 -5.61
CA THR A 56 -1.03 -8.77 -4.98
C THR A 56 -0.50 -7.35 -5.29
N PRO A 57 -1.38 -6.37 -5.49
CA PRO A 57 -0.99 -4.95 -5.45
C PRO A 57 -0.70 -4.46 -4.02
N TYR A 58 -0.90 -5.29 -3.00
CA TYR A 58 -0.88 -5.02 -1.56
C TYR A 58 -1.99 -4.12 -1.06
N ALA A 59 -2.42 -3.12 -1.83
CA ALA A 59 -3.60 -2.30 -1.56
C ALA A 59 -4.88 -3.06 -1.95
N GLU A 60 -5.48 -3.75 -0.99
CA GLU A 60 -6.57 -4.71 -1.22
C GLU A 60 -7.97 -4.12 -1.02
N ALA A 61 -8.08 -2.98 -0.33
CA ALA A 61 -9.32 -2.25 -0.20
C ALA A 61 -9.08 -0.74 -0.15
N GLY A 62 -10.12 0.04 -0.42
CA GLY A 62 -10.07 1.49 -0.32
C GLY A 62 -11.44 2.11 -0.13
N ALA A 63 -11.44 3.37 0.28
CA ALA A 63 -12.65 4.15 0.47
C ALA A 63 -12.41 5.62 0.14
N PHE A 64 -13.46 6.31 -0.25
CA PHE A 64 -13.47 7.76 -0.42
C PHE A 64 -14.44 8.37 0.59
N LEU A 65 -13.95 9.29 1.41
CA LEU A 65 -14.69 9.89 2.50
C LEU A 65 -14.68 11.42 2.37
N LYS A 66 -15.70 12.04 2.95
CA LYS A 66 -15.71 13.47 3.18
C LYS A 66 -15.21 13.72 4.60
N SER A 67 -14.22 14.60 4.77
CA SER A 67 -13.80 15.10 6.07
C SER A 67 -14.90 15.91 6.76
N ASP A 68 -15.73 16.57 5.95
CA ASP A 68 -16.91 17.34 6.36
C ASP A 68 -18.13 16.97 5.48
N PRO A 69 -19.30 16.63 6.08
CA PRO A 69 -20.50 16.26 5.32
C PRO A 69 -20.99 17.30 4.30
N SER A 70 -20.67 18.58 4.48
CA SER A 70 -21.06 19.69 3.61
C SER A 70 -20.30 19.73 2.29
N LEU A 71 -19.15 19.05 2.18
CA LEU A 71 -18.36 19.02 0.94
C LEU A 71 -19.16 18.39 -0.19
N GLU A 72 -19.03 18.89 -1.41
CA GLU A 72 -19.75 18.34 -2.57
C GLU A 72 -19.22 16.95 -2.97
N ARG A 73 -17.90 16.73 -2.81
CA ARG A 73 -17.20 15.49 -3.17
C ARG A 73 -16.27 15.02 -2.04
N PRO A 74 -15.92 13.72 -2.00
CA PRO A 74 -14.88 13.22 -1.10
C PRO A 74 -13.55 13.95 -1.30
N ASP A 75 -12.90 14.27 -0.19
CA ASP A 75 -11.58 14.91 -0.10
C ASP A 75 -10.54 14.02 0.59
N LEU A 76 -10.96 12.88 1.15
CA LEU A 76 -10.08 11.88 1.76
C LEU A 76 -10.16 10.56 1.00
N GLN A 77 -9.00 9.93 0.81
CA GLN A 77 -8.86 8.60 0.25
C GLN A 77 -8.19 7.69 1.28
N LEU A 78 -8.80 6.55 1.55
CA LEU A 78 -8.24 5.50 2.39
C LEU A 78 -7.77 4.35 1.50
N HIS A 79 -6.60 3.80 1.80
CA HIS A 79 -6.10 2.55 1.23
C HIS A 79 -5.80 1.61 2.38
N PHE A 80 -6.22 0.36 2.25
CA PHE A 80 -5.89 -0.71 3.18
C PHE A 80 -4.88 -1.65 2.52
N CYS A 81 -3.70 -1.73 3.12
CA CYS A 81 -2.61 -2.58 2.68
C CYS A 81 -2.43 -3.78 3.61
N ILE A 82 -2.31 -4.97 3.04
CA ILE A 82 -2.02 -6.22 3.80
C ILE A 82 -0.53 -6.36 4.20
N ALA A 83 0.14 -5.23 4.43
CA ALA A 83 1.54 -5.09 4.82
C ALA A 83 1.72 -3.78 5.59
N ILE A 84 2.82 -3.63 6.33
CA ILE A 84 3.23 -2.32 6.90
C ILE A 84 4.06 -1.58 5.84
N VAL A 85 3.51 -0.49 5.28
CA VAL A 85 4.16 0.32 4.23
C VAL A 85 4.66 1.65 4.81
N ASP A 86 5.61 1.61 5.75
CA ASP A 86 6.18 2.82 6.38
C ASP A 86 7.21 3.50 5.47
N ASP A 87 7.15 4.83 5.36
CA ASP A 87 8.00 5.66 4.49
C ASP A 87 8.09 5.12 3.05
N HIS A 88 6.95 4.83 2.42
CA HIS A 88 6.88 4.23 1.08
C HIS A 88 7.71 2.93 0.96
N GLY A 89 7.77 2.14 2.04
CA GLY A 89 8.56 0.92 2.11
C GLY A 89 10.06 1.12 2.31
N ARG A 90 10.54 2.35 2.50
CA ARG A 90 11.96 2.63 2.84
C ARG A 90 12.31 2.21 4.26
N LYS A 91 11.31 2.14 5.14
CA LYS A 91 11.49 1.71 6.52
C LYS A 91 10.86 0.33 6.74
N LEU A 92 11.73 -0.68 6.77
CA LEU A 92 11.31 -2.07 6.96
C LEU A 92 10.99 -2.37 8.43
N HIS A 93 9.97 -3.21 8.63
CA HIS A 93 9.53 -3.65 9.94
C HIS A 93 9.60 -5.16 10.06
N MET A 94 10.13 -5.66 11.18
CA MET A 94 10.06 -7.08 11.53
C MET A 94 8.65 -7.43 12.05
N GLY A 95 8.17 -8.61 11.65
CA GLY A 95 6.84 -9.11 11.95
C GLY A 95 5.87 -8.88 10.80
N TYR A 96 4.58 -8.99 11.12
CA TYR A 96 3.46 -8.88 10.19
C TYR A 96 2.52 -7.77 10.65
N GLY A 97 1.72 -7.26 9.73
CA GLY A 97 0.81 -6.17 10.00
C GLY A 97 0.12 -5.66 8.75
N PHE A 98 -0.64 -4.60 8.95
CA PHE A 98 -1.38 -3.90 7.91
C PHE A 98 -1.27 -2.40 8.15
N SER A 99 -1.52 -1.63 7.09
CA SER A 99 -1.58 -0.17 7.15
C SER A 99 -2.64 0.38 6.22
#